data_AF-A0AA89LPE2-F1
#
_entry.id   AF-A0AA89LPE2-F1
#
_cell.length_a   1.000
_cell.length_b   1.000
_cell.length_c   1.000
_cell.angle_alpha   90.00
_cell.angle_beta   90.00
_cell.angle_gamma   90.00
#
_symmetry.space_group_name_H-M   'P 1'
#
loop_
_entity.id
_entity.type
_entity.pdbx_description
1 polymer ?
#
loop_
_entity_poly.entity_id
_entity_poly.type
_entity_poly.pdbx_seq_one_letter_code
_entity_poly.pdbx_strand_id
1 'polypeptide(L)'
;MSFSRSEAAPAAPLPDLAATLAAPRDDAFLQLGAAFLTRLPAAPLPAPYVVGFSGEAARMLGLDPALRDAPGFAELFCGNPTRDWQPASLPYASVYSGHQFGVWAGQLGDGRALTIGEIEHGGGRYELQLKGAGRTPYSRMGDGRAVLRSSVREFLCSEAMHHLGIPTTRALAVIGSDQPVIREEIETSAVVTRVAESFVRFGHFEHFFANDRPDLLRALADHVIDRFYPSCRDADDPYLALLAEATRRTAELVAQWQAVGFCHGVMNTDNMSILGVTIDYGPFGFLDAFDAKHICNHSDTHGRYAYRMQPRIAHWNCFCLAQALLPLFGLHRDAPNEDARAERAVEDAHAVLGRFPEQFGPALERAMRAKLGLELERDGDAALANQLLEIMDASHADFTLTFRHLARVSKHDARGDAPARDLFIDRDAFDRWANLYRARLSDEARDDATRAAAMDRANPKYVLRNHLAETAIRRAKEKDFSEIERLAAVLRRPFDEQPEYDAYAALPPDWASALEVSCSS
;
A
#
# COMPACT_ATOMS: atom_id res chain seq x y z
N MET A 1 7.94 -44.89 -17.03
CA MET A 1 7.34 -43.96 -16.06
C MET A 1 6.77 -42.80 -16.85
N SER A 2 5.44 -42.66 -16.83
CA SER A 2 4.70 -41.68 -17.61
C SER A 2 4.81 -40.31 -16.94
N PHE A 3 5.26 -39.30 -17.67
CA PHE A 3 5.18 -37.91 -17.23
C PHE A 3 3.73 -37.44 -17.39
N SER A 4 3.02 -37.36 -16.27
CA SER A 4 1.70 -36.73 -16.20
C SER A 4 1.85 -35.26 -16.55
N ARG A 5 1.31 -34.86 -17.70
CA ARG A 5 1.06 -33.45 -18.00
C ARG A 5 0.03 -32.95 -16.99
N SER A 6 0.39 -31.91 -16.24
CA SER A 6 -0.59 -31.08 -15.53
C SER A 6 -1.46 -30.42 -16.61
N GLU A 7 -2.70 -30.89 -16.74
CA GLU A 7 -3.72 -30.21 -17.53
C GLU A 7 -4.05 -28.89 -16.81
N ALA A 8 -3.67 -27.77 -17.42
CA ALA A 8 -4.22 -26.48 -17.05
C ALA A 8 -5.73 -26.55 -17.25
N ALA A 9 -6.50 -26.32 -16.19
CA ALA A 9 -7.95 -26.24 -16.27
C ALA A 9 -8.35 -25.18 -17.31
N PRO A 10 -9.37 -25.44 -18.16
CA PRO A 10 -9.84 -24.45 -19.12
C PRO A 10 -10.35 -23.19 -18.40
N ALA A 11 -10.08 -22.03 -19.00
CA ALA A 11 -10.47 -20.72 -18.47
C ALA A 11 -11.98 -20.70 -18.11
N ALA A 12 -12.31 -20.24 -16.91
CA ALA A 12 -13.69 -19.98 -16.54
C ALA A 12 -14.21 -18.79 -17.40
N PRO A 13 -15.25 -18.97 -18.23
CA PRO A 13 -15.85 -17.85 -18.97
C PRO A 13 -16.37 -16.77 -18.00
N LEU A 14 -16.44 -15.50 -18.44
CA LEU A 14 -16.89 -14.37 -17.61
C LEU A 14 -18.18 -14.61 -16.79
N PRO A 15 -19.22 -15.31 -17.30
CA PRO A 15 -20.37 -15.72 -16.51
C PRO A 15 -20.03 -16.56 -15.28
N ASP A 16 -19.06 -17.46 -15.37
CA ASP A 16 -18.63 -18.31 -14.26
C ASP A 16 -17.86 -17.50 -13.21
N LEU A 17 -17.08 -16.51 -13.65
CA LEU A 17 -16.44 -15.55 -12.75
C LEU A 17 -17.48 -14.70 -12.01
N ALA A 18 -18.48 -14.18 -12.72
CA ALA A 18 -19.57 -13.42 -12.11
C ALA A 18 -20.35 -14.27 -11.08
N ALA A 19 -20.64 -15.53 -11.41
CA ALA A 19 -21.26 -16.47 -10.49
C ALA A 19 -20.38 -16.76 -9.27
N THR A 20 -19.08 -16.90 -9.46
CA THR A 20 -18.10 -17.10 -8.37
C THR A 20 -18.07 -15.92 -7.42
N LEU A 21 -18.06 -14.69 -7.95
CA LEU A 21 -18.09 -13.46 -7.15
C LEU A 21 -19.42 -13.30 -6.38
N ALA A 22 -20.53 -13.69 -7.01
CA ALA A 22 -21.86 -13.62 -6.42
C ALA A 22 -22.14 -14.69 -5.34
N ALA A 23 -21.28 -15.70 -5.22
CA ALA A 23 -21.45 -16.81 -4.29
C ALA A 23 -21.00 -16.42 -2.86
N PRO A 24 -21.90 -16.43 -1.86
CA PRO A 24 -21.53 -16.16 -0.48
C PRO A 24 -20.65 -17.29 0.09
N ARG A 25 -19.79 -16.95 1.05
CA ARG A 25 -18.97 -17.90 1.82
C ARG A 25 -19.21 -17.71 3.32
N ASP A 26 -19.16 -18.78 4.10
CA ASP A 26 -19.62 -18.81 5.50
C ASP A 26 -18.70 -18.07 6.47
N ASP A 27 -17.43 -17.90 6.11
CA ASP A 27 -16.38 -17.21 6.90
C ASP A 27 -15.95 -15.88 6.27
N ALA A 28 -16.67 -15.39 5.26
CA ALA A 28 -16.41 -14.10 4.62
C ALA A 28 -16.88 -12.92 5.49
N PHE A 29 -16.30 -11.74 5.28
CA PHE A 29 -16.67 -10.52 6.00
C PHE A 29 -18.17 -10.22 5.90
N LEU A 30 -18.78 -10.57 4.76
CA LEU A 30 -20.21 -10.36 4.53
C LEU A 30 -21.14 -11.09 5.53
N GLN A 31 -20.63 -12.13 6.21
CA GLN A 31 -21.40 -12.93 7.17
C GLN A 31 -21.47 -12.28 8.55
N LEU A 32 -20.66 -11.24 8.82
CA LEU A 32 -20.79 -10.43 10.02
C LEU A 32 -22.13 -9.69 10.09
N GLY A 33 -22.82 -9.56 8.96
CA GLY A 33 -24.21 -9.10 8.88
C GLY A 33 -24.37 -7.59 8.68
N ALA A 34 -25.63 -7.15 8.64
CA ALA A 34 -26.02 -5.80 8.20
C ALA A 34 -25.54 -4.66 9.12
N ALA A 35 -25.02 -4.97 10.32
CA ALA A 35 -24.40 -3.95 11.17
C ALA A 35 -23.02 -3.50 10.64
N PHE A 36 -22.37 -4.32 9.80
CA PHE A 36 -21.03 -4.07 9.26
C PHE A 36 -21.05 -3.53 7.83
N LEU A 37 -22.17 -3.70 7.12
CA LEU A 37 -22.26 -3.43 5.69
C LEU A 37 -23.66 -3.06 5.24
N THR A 38 -23.73 -2.42 4.09
CA THR A 38 -24.97 -2.26 3.31
C THR A 38 -24.80 -2.92 1.95
N ARG A 39 -25.76 -3.75 1.53
CA ARG A 39 -25.80 -4.34 0.18
C ARG A 39 -26.48 -3.39 -0.81
N LEU A 40 -25.85 -3.21 -1.97
CA LEU A 40 -26.35 -2.37 -3.05
C LEU A 40 -25.63 -2.68 -4.37
N PRO A 41 -26.30 -2.52 -5.53
CA PRO A 41 -25.64 -2.64 -6.81
C PRO A 41 -24.75 -1.42 -7.09
N ALA A 42 -23.81 -1.58 -8.02
CA ALA A 42 -23.04 -0.47 -8.56
C ALA A 42 -23.93 0.47 -9.40
N ALA A 43 -23.57 1.76 -9.42
CA ALA A 43 -24.12 2.71 -10.36
C ALA A 43 -23.42 2.53 -11.72
N PRO A 44 -24.14 2.16 -12.79
CA PRO A 44 -23.53 1.73 -14.03
C PRO A 44 -22.78 2.87 -14.73
N LEU A 45 -21.78 2.50 -15.53
CA LEU A 45 -21.06 3.40 -16.41
C LEU A 45 -21.40 3.09 -17.88
N PRO A 46 -21.69 4.11 -18.71
CA PRO A 46 -21.95 3.91 -20.13
C PRO A 46 -20.66 3.64 -20.91
N ALA A 47 -20.75 2.79 -21.93
CA ALA A 47 -19.66 2.47 -22.86
C ALA A 47 -18.29 2.27 -22.17
N PRO A 48 -18.19 1.36 -21.18
CA PRO A 48 -16.95 1.16 -20.44
C PRO A 48 -15.85 0.58 -21.32
N TYR A 49 -14.60 0.98 -21.08
CA TYR A 49 -13.42 0.50 -21.80
C TYR A 49 -12.26 0.22 -20.85
N VAL A 50 -11.40 -0.74 -21.20
CA VAL A 50 -10.23 -1.10 -20.38
C VAL A 50 -9.13 -0.07 -20.58
N VAL A 51 -8.67 0.52 -19.48
CA VAL A 51 -7.56 1.49 -19.41
C VAL A 51 -6.27 0.80 -18.97
N GLY A 52 -6.36 -0.10 -18.00
CA GLY A 52 -5.21 -0.82 -17.43
C GLY A 52 -5.61 -2.20 -16.93
N PHE A 53 -4.66 -3.14 -16.97
CA PHE A 53 -4.89 -4.51 -16.54
C PHE A 53 -3.58 -5.14 -16.04
N SER A 54 -3.61 -5.76 -14.86
CA SER A 54 -2.49 -6.53 -14.32
C SER A 54 -2.71 -8.02 -14.60
N GLY A 55 -1.98 -8.54 -15.58
CA GLY A 55 -1.98 -9.98 -15.88
C GLY A 55 -1.43 -10.84 -14.74
N GLU A 56 -0.60 -10.28 -13.85
CA GLU A 56 -0.09 -11.01 -12.69
C GLU A 56 -1.11 -11.04 -11.54
N ALA A 57 -1.82 -9.94 -11.29
CA ALA A 57 -2.97 -9.97 -10.38
C ALA A 57 -4.06 -10.93 -10.88
N ALA A 58 -4.29 -10.99 -12.20
CA ALA A 58 -5.21 -11.97 -12.79
C ALA A 58 -4.78 -13.42 -12.49
N ARG A 59 -3.51 -13.76 -12.76
CA ARG A 59 -2.97 -15.10 -12.46
C ARG A 59 -3.00 -15.43 -10.97
N MET A 60 -2.73 -14.46 -10.09
CA MET A 60 -2.86 -14.62 -8.63
C MET A 60 -4.28 -15.05 -8.24
N LEU A 61 -5.29 -14.56 -8.96
CA LEU A 61 -6.70 -14.92 -8.78
C LEU A 61 -7.12 -16.18 -9.56
N GLY A 62 -6.18 -16.88 -10.23
CA GLY A 62 -6.49 -18.04 -11.07
C GLY A 62 -7.21 -17.69 -12.38
N LEU A 63 -7.17 -16.41 -12.80
CA LEU A 63 -7.78 -15.93 -14.03
C LEU A 63 -6.77 -15.94 -15.17
N ASP A 64 -7.21 -16.36 -16.36
CA ASP A 64 -6.42 -16.23 -17.59
C ASP A 64 -6.31 -14.74 -17.96
N PRO A 65 -5.11 -14.16 -18.16
CA PRO A 65 -4.94 -12.80 -18.64
C PRO A 65 -5.67 -12.49 -19.96
N ALA A 66 -5.95 -13.49 -20.80
CA ALA A 66 -6.76 -13.33 -22.01
C ALA A 66 -8.22 -12.89 -21.72
N LEU A 67 -8.69 -13.06 -20.48
CA LEU A 67 -10.00 -12.61 -20.03
C LEU A 67 -10.20 -11.09 -20.22
N ARG A 68 -9.11 -10.30 -20.24
CA ARG A 68 -9.14 -8.86 -20.52
C ARG A 68 -9.91 -8.52 -21.80
N ASP A 69 -9.77 -9.36 -22.83
CA ASP A 69 -10.33 -9.12 -24.17
C ASP A 69 -11.70 -9.79 -24.36
N ALA A 70 -12.21 -10.47 -23.33
CA ALA A 70 -13.51 -11.13 -23.40
C ALA A 70 -14.66 -10.10 -23.44
N PRO A 71 -15.68 -10.30 -24.29
CA PRO A 71 -16.87 -9.44 -24.30
C PRO A 71 -17.55 -9.42 -22.92
N GLY A 72 -17.80 -8.23 -22.37
CA GLY A 72 -18.38 -8.07 -21.03
C GLY A 72 -17.36 -7.84 -19.92
N PHE A 73 -16.05 -7.91 -20.19
CA PHE A 73 -15.01 -7.72 -19.17
C PHE A 73 -15.11 -6.33 -18.54
N ALA A 74 -15.17 -5.29 -19.38
CA ALA A 74 -15.24 -3.91 -18.90
C ALA A 74 -16.54 -3.65 -18.12
N GLU A 75 -17.66 -4.21 -18.57
CA GLU A 75 -18.96 -4.14 -17.89
C GLU A 75 -18.93 -4.80 -16.51
N LEU A 76 -18.34 -6.00 -16.39
CA LEU A 76 -18.22 -6.71 -15.11
C LEU A 76 -17.39 -5.90 -14.12
N PHE A 77 -16.21 -5.43 -14.53
CA PHE A 77 -15.25 -4.75 -13.65
C PHE A 77 -15.54 -3.26 -13.43
N CYS A 78 -16.57 -2.68 -14.06
CA CYS A 78 -17.19 -1.44 -13.58
C CYS A 78 -18.49 -1.68 -12.78
N GLY A 79 -18.90 -2.95 -12.62
CA GLY A 79 -20.05 -3.35 -11.80
C GLY A 79 -21.39 -3.23 -12.50
N ASN A 80 -21.45 -2.96 -13.81
CA ASN A 80 -22.71 -2.83 -14.56
C ASN A 80 -23.71 -3.99 -14.34
N PRO A 81 -23.31 -5.28 -14.39
CA PRO A 81 -24.27 -6.39 -14.26
C PRO A 81 -24.82 -6.58 -12.85
N THR A 82 -24.24 -5.91 -11.83
CA THR A 82 -24.64 -6.10 -10.42
C THR A 82 -26.08 -5.65 -10.14
N ARG A 83 -26.67 -4.82 -11.01
CA ARG A 83 -28.08 -4.41 -10.92
C ARG A 83 -29.06 -5.55 -11.15
N ASP A 84 -28.63 -6.57 -11.89
CA ASP A 84 -29.45 -7.74 -12.23
C ASP A 84 -29.18 -8.91 -11.27
N TRP A 85 -28.25 -8.74 -10.32
CA TRP A 85 -27.94 -9.75 -9.32
C TRP A 85 -29.04 -9.84 -8.25
N GLN A 86 -29.19 -11.03 -7.68
CA GLN A 86 -30.14 -11.26 -6.59
C GLN A 86 -29.75 -10.44 -5.34
N PRO A 87 -30.70 -9.97 -4.52
CA PRO A 87 -30.42 -9.15 -3.34
C PRO A 87 -29.34 -9.72 -2.39
N ALA A 88 -29.32 -11.04 -2.19
CA ALA A 88 -28.35 -11.72 -1.34
C ALA A 88 -26.93 -11.78 -1.93
N SER A 89 -26.82 -11.65 -3.25
CA SER A 89 -25.56 -11.64 -4.00
C SER A 89 -25.09 -10.24 -4.34
N LEU A 90 -25.87 -9.20 -4.05
CA LEU A 90 -25.47 -7.81 -4.33
C LEU A 90 -24.12 -7.50 -3.66
N PRO A 91 -23.28 -6.69 -4.32
CA PRO A 91 -22.10 -6.11 -3.70
C PRO A 91 -22.44 -5.40 -2.39
N TYR A 92 -21.42 -5.14 -1.58
CA TYR A 92 -21.59 -4.40 -0.35
C TYR A 92 -20.59 -3.27 -0.17
N ALA A 93 -21.00 -2.25 0.56
CA ALA A 93 -20.14 -1.22 1.12
C ALA A 93 -20.02 -1.45 2.63
N SER A 94 -18.81 -1.45 3.20
CA SER A 94 -18.63 -1.59 4.65
C SER A 94 -18.74 -0.25 5.37
N VAL A 95 -19.17 -0.29 6.64
CA VAL A 95 -19.11 0.86 7.54
C VAL A 95 -17.81 0.84 8.34
N TYR A 96 -17.21 2.00 8.51
CA TYR A 96 -16.10 2.24 9.43
C TYR A 96 -16.11 3.71 9.87
N SER A 97 -15.26 4.07 10.82
CA SER A 97 -15.00 5.44 11.26
C SER A 97 -13.49 5.70 11.19
N GLY A 98 -13.00 6.80 11.76
CA GLY A 98 -11.57 7.01 11.89
C GLY A 98 -11.21 8.41 12.38
N HIS A 99 -9.95 8.55 12.76
CA HIS A 99 -9.33 9.84 13.02
C HIS A 99 -8.69 10.37 11.75
N GLN A 100 -9.23 11.48 11.23
CA GLN A 100 -8.68 12.17 10.08
C GLN A 100 -7.82 13.33 10.56
N PHE A 101 -6.55 13.36 10.13
CA PHE A 101 -5.56 14.35 10.60
C PHE A 101 -5.42 14.45 12.13
N GLY A 102 -5.71 13.36 12.84
CA GLY A 102 -5.64 13.28 14.31
C GLY A 102 -6.91 13.71 15.04
N VAL A 103 -7.99 14.03 14.32
CA VAL A 103 -9.28 14.39 14.89
C VAL A 103 -10.32 13.33 14.54
N TRP A 104 -11.15 12.95 15.49
CA TRP A 104 -12.25 12.01 15.25
C TRP A 104 -13.21 12.56 14.19
N ALA A 105 -13.38 11.83 13.10
CA ALA A 105 -14.19 12.25 11.95
C ALA A 105 -15.61 11.67 11.96
N GLY A 106 -16.01 10.96 13.02
CA GLY A 106 -17.27 10.23 13.08
C GLY A 106 -17.36 9.11 12.05
N GLN A 107 -18.59 8.77 11.64
CA GLN A 107 -18.84 7.70 10.69
C GLN A 107 -18.31 8.03 9.28
N LEU A 108 -17.47 7.15 8.77
CA LEU A 108 -16.98 7.07 7.39
C LEU A 108 -17.66 5.87 6.71
N GLY A 109 -16.89 4.94 6.15
CA GLY A 109 -17.36 3.81 5.37
C GLY A 109 -16.92 3.88 3.91
N ASP A 110 -17.19 2.82 3.18
CA ASP A 110 -16.92 2.71 1.75
C ASP A 110 -17.81 3.69 0.97
N GLY A 111 -17.43 4.97 0.92
CA GLY A 111 -18.25 6.04 0.35
C GLY A 111 -18.30 6.05 -1.18
N ARG A 112 -17.45 5.27 -1.85
CA ARG A 112 -17.38 5.13 -3.31
C ARG A 112 -16.86 3.77 -3.75
N ALA A 113 -16.88 2.80 -2.85
CA ALA A 113 -16.31 1.49 -3.08
C ALA A 113 -17.37 0.42 -2.81
N LEU A 114 -17.31 -0.67 -3.57
CA LEU A 114 -18.17 -1.83 -3.39
C LEU A 114 -17.33 -3.10 -3.47
N THR A 115 -17.34 -3.91 -2.43
CA THR A 115 -16.81 -5.28 -2.50
C THR A 115 -17.82 -6.15 -3.24
N ILE A 116 -17.39 -6.71 -4.37
CA ILE A 116 -18.25 -7.46 -5.30
C ILE A 116 -18.21 -8.97 -5.06
N GLY A 117 -17.25 -9.46 -4.28
CA GLY A 117 -17.09 -10.88 -3.99
C GLY A 117 -15.66 -11.23 -3.61
N GLU A 118 -15.42 -12.53 -3.43
CA GLU A 118 -14.10 -13.07 -3.09
C GLU A 118 -13.72 -14.22 -4.04
N ILE A 119 -12.44 -14.32 -4.39
CA ILE A 119 -11.89 -15.41 -5.20
C ILE A 119 -10.87 -16.18 -4.37
N GLU A 120 -10.90 -17.51 -4.44
CA GLU A 120 -9.91 -18.38 -3.84
C GLU A 120 -9.09 -19.06 -4.93
N HIS A 121 -7.76 -18.96 -4.84
CA HIS A 121 -6.85 -19.61 -5.77
C HIS A 121 -5.48 -19.82 -5.12
N GLY A 122 -4.86 -20.98 -5.39
CA GLY A 122 -3.50 -21.25 -4.92
C GLY A 122 -3.33 -21.25 -3.40
N GLY A 123 -4.40 -21.50 -2.63
CA GLY A 123 -4.41 -21.43 -1.17
C GLY A 123 -4.55 -20.01 -0.61
N GLY A 124 -4.63 -18.98 -1.45
CA GLY A 124 -4.95 -17.61 -1.06
C GLY A 124 -6.42 -17.28 -1.32
N ARG A 125 -6.98 -16.36 -0.53
CA ARG A 125 -8.35 -15.86 -0.69
C ARG A 125 -8.36 -14.34 -0.70
N TYR A 126 -8.97 -13.76 -1.73
CA TYR A 126 -8.90 -12.33 -2.01
C TYR A 126 -10.28 -11.72 -2.23
N GLU A 127 -10.57 -10.64 -1.53
CA GLU A 127 -11.69 -9.74 -1.77
C GLU A 127 -11.41 -8.87 -3.01
N LEU A 128 -12.44 -8.69 -3.86
CA LEU A 128 -12.41 -7.77 -4.99
C LEU A 128 -13.30 -6.57 -4.68
N GLN A 129 -12.72 -5.37 -4.73
CA GLN A 129 -13.42 -4.12 -4.44
C GLN A 129 -13.35 -3.16 -5.63
N LEU A 130 -14.51 -2.70 -6.11
CA LEU A 130 -14.64 -1.72 -7.17
C LEU A 130 -14.69 -0.31 -6.58
N LYS A 131 -13.64 0.48 -6.75
CA LYS A 131 -13.57 1.88 -6.28
C LYS A 131 -13.91 2.84 -7.42
N GLY A 132 -14.90 3.69 -7.21
CA GLY A 132 -15.58 4.51 -8.24
C GLY A 132 -16.95 3.96 -8.67
N ALA A 133 -17.42 2.90 -8.01
CA ALA A 133 -18.61 2.13 -8.42
C ALA A 133 -19.95 2.82 -8.13
N GLY A 134 -19.97 4.05 -7.60
CA GLY A 134 -21.18 4.82 -7.35
C GLY A 134 -21.38 5.19 -5.89
N ARG A 135 -22.48 5.91 -5.63
CA ARG A 135 -22.84 6.35 -4.28
C ARG A 135 -23.27 5.19 -3.40
N THR A 136 -22.93 5.30 -2.13
CA THR A 136 -23.31 4.39 -1.06
C THR A 136 -23.91 5.22 0.09
N PRO A 137 -24.51 4.59 1.11
CA PRO A 137 -24.93 5.31 2.33
C PRO A 137 -23.78 6.06 3.03
N TYR A 138 -22.53 5.72 2.70
CA TYR A 138 -21.33 6.27 3.32
C TYR A 138 -20.67 7.37 2.47
N SER A 139 -21.24 7.74 1.31
CA SER A 139 -20.66 8.76 0.42
C SER A 139 -20.56 10.15 1.02
N ARG A 140 -21.24 10.43 2.14
CA ARG A 140 -21.41 11.78 2.69
C ARG A 140 -21.86 12.74 1.57
N MET A 141 -21.06 13.76 1.27
CA MET A 141 -21.32 14.75 0.22
C MET A 141 -20.71 14.39 -1.15
N GLY A 142 -19.98 13.26 -1.25
CA GLY A 142 -19.35 12.81 -2.48
C GLY A 142 -20.34 12.21 -3.48
N ASP A 143 -19.95 12.23 -4.75
CA ASP A 143 -20.74 11.68 -5.87
C ASP A 143 -20.55 10.15 -6.06
N GLY A 144 -19.71 9.53 -5.25
CA GLY A 144 -19.44 8.09 -5.31
C GLY A 144 -18.62 7.65 -6.53
N ARG A 145 -18.07 8.59 -7.31
CA ARG A 145 -17.24 8.30 -8.49
C ARG A 145 -15.76 8.47 -8.17
N ALA A 146 -14.94 7.83 -8.99
CA ALA A 146 -13.52 8.10 -9.10
C ALA A 146 -13.24 8.58 -10.52
N VAL A 147 -12.17 9.36 -10.68
CA VAL A 147 -11.73 9.90 -11.97
C VAL A 147 -10.60 9.05 -12.56
N LEU A 148 -10.38 9.18 -13.87
CA LEU A 148 -9.34 8.45 -14.59
C LEU A 148 -7.95 8.60 -13.95
N ARG A 149 -7.54 9.83 -13.60
CA ARG A 149 -6.21 10.09 -13.02
C ARG A 149 -5.96 9.35 -11.72
N SER A 150 -6.92 9.36 -10.79
CA SER A 150 -6.75 8.74 -9.47
C SER A 150 -6.74 7.22 -9.59
N SER A 151 -7.60 6.67 -10.46
CA SER A 151 -7.66 5.24 -10.74
C SER A 151 -6.37 4.71 -11.36
N VAL A 152 -5.77 5.45 -12.32
CA VAL A 152 -4.49 5.10 -12.94
C VAL A 152 -3.34 5.17 -11.93
N ARG A 153 -3.29 6.23 -11.09
CA ARG A 153 -2.26 6.35 -10.04
C ARG A 153 -2.33 5.20 -9.04
N GLU A 154 -3.53 4.87 -8.57
CA GLU A 154 -3.75 3.76 -7.62
C GLU A 154 -3.37 2.42 -8.25
N PHE A 155 -3.75 2.17 -9.50
CA PHE A 155 -3.35 0.96 -10.22
C PHE A 155 -1.83 0.82 -10.34
N LEU A 156 -1.14 1.84 -10.85
CA LEU A 156 0.30 1.81 -11.04
C LEU A 156 1.04 1.68 -9.71
N CYS A 157 0.61 2.39 -8.66
CA CYS A 157 1.31 2.38 -7.38
C CYS A 157 1.10 1.08 -6.60
N SER A 158 -0.10 0.50 -6.68
CA SER A 158 -0.39 -0.81 -6.09
C SER A 158 0.58 -1.86 -6.64
N GLU A 159 0.71 -1.93 -7.96
CA GLU A 159 1.59 -2.94 -8.59
C GLU A 159 3.07 -2.58 -8.41
N ALA A 160 3.46 -1.31 -8.47
CA ALA A 160 4.83 -0.89 -8.19
C ALA A 160 5.29 -1.28 -6.77
N MET A 161 4.44 -1.06 -5.76
CA MET A 161 4.74 -1.43 -4.38
C MET A 161 4.87 -2.94 -4.23
N HIS A 162 4.01 -3.72 -4.90
CA HIS A 162 4.11 -5.17 -4.92
C HIS A 162 5.47 -5.64 -5.49
N HIS A 163 5.91 -5.06 -6.61
CA HIS A 163 7.17 -5.42 -7.26
C HIS A 163 8.42 -4.89 -6.54
N LEU A 164 8.28 -3.88 -5.69
CA LEU A 164 9.28 -3.49 -4.70
C LEU A 164 9.36 -4.46 -3.51
N GLY A 165 8.46 -5.45 -3.44
CA GLY A 165 8.36 -6.40 -2.33
C GLY A 165 7.66 -5.84 -1.09
N ILE A 166 6.97 -4.69 -1.22
CA ILE A 166 6.31 -4.03 -0.11
C ILE A 166 4.85 -4.51 0.00
N PRO A 167 4.39 -4.94 1.20
CA PRO A 167 3.01 -5.37 1.39
C PRO A 167 2.01 -4.28 0.96
N THR A 168 1.05 -4.65 0.11
CA THR A 168 0.10 -3.72 -0.51
C THR A 168 -1.17 -4.41 -1.00
N THR A 169 -2.27 -3.66 -1.09
CA THR A 169 -3.39 -4.02 -1.95
C THR A 169 -2.96 -4.07 -3.41
N ARG A 170 -3.42 -5.06 -4.16
CA ARG A 170 -3.16 -5.23 -5.59
C ARG A 170 -4.23 -4.53 -6.43
N ALA A 171 -3.93 -4.29 -7.70
CA ALA A 171 -4.89 -3.70 -8.63
C ALA A 171 -5.04 -4.57 -9.90
N LEU A 172 -6.24 -5.10 -10.13
CA LEU A 172 -6.50 -6.00 -11.26
C LEU A 172 -6.72 -5.24 -12.56
N ALA A 173 -7.58 -4.21 -12.54
CA ALA A 173 -8.01 -3.50 -13.73
C ALA A 173 -8.40 -2.05 -13.44
N VAL A 174 -8.30 -1.20 -14.46
CA VAL A 174 -8.90 0.13 -14.52
C VAL A 174 -9.86 0.17 -15.69
N ILE A 175 -11.13 0.46 -15.42
CA ILE A 175 -12.18 0.62 -16.42
C ILE A 175 -12.56 2.09 -16.50
N GLY A 176 -12.44 2.69 -17.68
CA GLY A 176 -12.82 4.08 -17.95
C GLY A 176 -14.21 4.19 -18.57
N SER A 177 -14.81 5.38 -18.49
CA SER A 177 -16.04 5.76 -19.20
C SER A 177 -16.01 7.26 -19.49
N ASP A 178 -16.58 7.68 -20.61
CA ASP A 178 -16.67 9.11 -20.98
C ASP A 178 -17.74 9.88 -20.21
N GLN A 179 -18.37 9.24 -19.21
CA GLN A 179 -19.24 9.93 -18.27
C GLN A 179 -18.45 11.03 -17.51
N PRO A 180 -18.87 12.31 -17.62
CA PRO A 180 -18.17 13.42 -16.99
C PRO A 180 -18.38 13.43 -15.47
N VAL A 181 -17.33 13.83 -14.76
CA VAL A 181 -17.27 14.00 -13.30
C VAL A 181 -16.65 15.35 -13.01
N ILE A 182 -17.25 16.13 -12.10
CA ILE A 182 -16.78 17.47 -11.77
C ILE A 182 -15.83 17.39 -10.58
N ARG A 183 -14.59 17.84 -10.76
CA ARG A 183 -13.60 18.12 -9.70
C ARG A 183 -13.17 19.59 -9.81
N GLU A 184 -11.89 19.89 -9.67
CA GLU A 184 -11.34 21.20 -10.05
C GLU A 184 -11.56 21.48 -11.55
N GLU A 185 -11.52 20.42 -12.36
CA GLU A 185 -11.83 20.42 -13.78
C GLU A 185 -12.88 19.35 -14.11
N ILE A 186 -13.42 19.36 -15.33
CA ILE A 186 -14.26 18.26 -15.82
C ILE A 186 -13.33 17.10 -16.20
N GLU A 187 -13.51 15.97 -15.54
CA GLU A 187 -12.76 14.74 -15.77
C GLU A 187 -13.69 13.60 -16.21
N THR A 188 -13.11 12.47 -16.62
CA THR A 188 -13.86 11.26 -16.99
C THR A 188 -13.90 10.26 -15.83
N SER A 189 -15.03 9.55 -15.73
CA SER A 189 -15.23 8.50 -14.72
C SER A 189 -14.30 7.31 -14.95
N ALA A 190 -13.81 6.73 -13.87
CA ALA A 190 -13.14 5.44 -13.90
C ALA A 190 -13.47 4.60 -12.66
N VAL A 191 -13.28 3.29 -12.79
CA VAL A 191 -13.34 2.32 -11.70
C VAL A 191 -12.03 1.54 -11.65
N VAL A 192 -11.39 1.51 -10.49
CA VAL A 192 -10.25 0.61 -10.24
C VAL A 192 -10.72 -0.61 -9.46
N THR A 193 -10.37 -1.80 -9.93
CA THR A 193 -10.61 -3.07 -9.24
C THR A 193 -9.44 -3.36 -8.31
N ARG A 194 -9.64 -3.11 -7.02
CA ARG A 194 -8.69 -3.40 -5.94
C ARG A 194 -8.85 -4.86 -5.52
N VAL A 195 -7.73 -5.46 -5.12
CA VAL A 195 -7.66 -6.85 -4.68
C VAL A 195 -6.83 -6.92 -3.39
N ALA A 196 -7.38 -7.54 -2.35
CA ALA A 196 -6.69 -7.71 -1.07
C ALA A 196 -7.19 -8.95 -0.34
N GLU A 197 -6.40 -9.49 0.59
CA GLU A 197 -6.91 -10.55 1.49
C GLU A 197 -8.04 -10.03 2.39
N SER A 198 -7.98 -8.73 2.75
CA SER A 198 -9.06 -8.02 3.43
C SER A 198 -8.97 -6.51 3.24
N PHE A 199 -10.12 -5.85 3.23
CA PHE A 199 -10.22 -4.39 3.35
C PHE A 199 -10.52 -3.90 4.78
N VAL A 200 -10.40 -4.76 5.81
CA VAL A 200 -10.54 -4.36 7.22
C VAL A 200 -9.40 -3.41 7.64
N ARG A 201 -9.77 -2.43 8.47
CA ARG A 201 -8.95 -1.25 8.81
C ARG A 201 -9.02 -0.98 10.30
N PHE A 202 -8.08 -0.19 10.84
CA PHE A 202 -8.15 0.24 12.24
C PHE A 202 -9.47 0.98 12.51
N GLY A 203 -9.90 1.81 11.55
CA GLY A 203 -11.19 2.51 11.58
C GLY A 203 -12.45 1.64 11.73
N HIS A 204 -12.40 0.35 11.36
CA HIS A 204 -13.53 -0.57 11.59
C HIS A 204 -13.67 -0.90 13.08
N PHE A 205 -12.56 -1.10 13.80
CA PHE A 205 -12.56 -1.32 15.25
C PHE A 205 -12.99 -0.06 15.99
N GLU A 206 -12.42 1.09 15.61
CA GLU A 206 -12.79 2.38 16.20
C GLU A 206 -14.28 2.69 16.02
N HIS A 207 -14.90 2.28 14.90
CA HIS A 207 -16.32 2.45 14.68
C HIS A 207 -17.17 1.79 15.77
N PHE A 208 -16.96 0.50 16.03
CA PHE A 208 -17.78 -0.23 17.00
C PHE A 208 -17.43 0.14 18.44
N PHE A 209 -16.18 0.50 18.71
CA PHE A 209 -15.77 1.07 19.99
C PHE A 209 -16.51 2.39 20.27
N ALA A 210 -16.45 3.36 19.35
CA ALA A 210 -17.04 4.69 19.56
C ALA A 210 -18.58 4.71 19.57
N ASN A 211 -19.23 3.62 19.17
CA ASN A 211 -20.69 3.47 19.21
C ASN A 211 -21.16 2.56 20.35
N ASP A 212 -20.30 2.23 21.32
CA ASP A 212 -20.61 1.38 22.47
C ASP A 212 -21.18 -0.01 22.05
N ARG A 213 -20.56 -0.63 21.03
CA ARG A 213 -20.95 -1.94 20.48
C ARG A 213 -19.87 -3.01 20.73
N PRO A 214 -19.63 -3.41 21.99
CA PRO A 214 -18.59 -4.40 22.32
C PRO A 214 -18.88 -5.79 21.71
N ASP A 215 -20.16 -6.12 21.49
CA ASP A 215 -20.60 -7.34 20.82
C ASP A 215 -20.09 -7.40 19.37
N LEU A 216 -20.26 -6.31 18.62
CA LEU A 216 -19.84 -6.21 17.22
C LEU A 216 -18.32 -6.03 17.11
N LEU A 217 -17.72 -5.27 18.02
CA LEU A 217 -16.27 -5.14 18.11
C LEU A 217 -15.59 -6.50 18.30
N ARG A 218 -16.13 -7.33 19.21
CA ARG A 218 -15.65 -8.69 19.42
C ARG A 218 -15.84 -9.55 18.17
N ALA A 219 -17.01 -9.51 17.54
CA ALA A 219 -17.27 -10.28 16.31
C ALA A 219 -16.28 -9.92 15.19
N LEU A 220 -15.93 -8.65 15.04
CA LEU A 220 -14.90 -8.21 14.09
C LEU A 220 -13.51 -8.75 14.44
N ALA A 221 -13.12 -8.64 15.71
CA ALA A 221 -11.81 -9.12 16.18
C ALA A 221 -11.70 -10.64 16.03
N ASP A 222 -12.75 -11.38 16.38
CA ASP A 222 -12.83 -12.83 16.20
C ASP A 222 -12.72 -13.21 14.72
N HIS A 223 -13.46 -12.54 13.83
CA HIS A 223 -13.35 -12.76 12.38
C HIS A 223 -11.92 -12.53 11.86
N VAL A 224 -11.28 -11.43 12.27
CA VAL A 224 -9.91 -11.12 11.83
C VAL A 224 -8.90 -12.15 12.37
N ILE A 225 -9.02 -12.54 13.63
CA ILE A 225 -8.16 -13.56 14.23
C ILE A 225 -8.34 -14.89 13.51
N ASP A 226 -9.56 -15.39 13.39
CA ASP A 226 -9.81 -16.72 12.86
C ASP A 226 -9.39 -16.84 11.39
N ARG A 227 -9.59 -15.76 10.62
CA ARG A 227 -9.30 -15.74 9.19
C ARG A 227 -7.84 -15.46 8.85
N PHE A 228 -7.19 -14.54 9.56
CA PHE A 228 -5.87 -14.02 9.16
C PHE A 228 -4.76 -14.27 10.18
N TYR A 229 -5.11 -14.44 11.45
CA TYR A 229 -4.15 -14.62 12.53
C TYR A 229 -4.54 -15.76 13.49
N PRO A 230 -4.81 -16.98 13.01
CA PRO A 230 -5.36 -18.05 13.83
C PRO A 230 -4.44 -18.41 15.02
N SER A 231 -3.14 -18.23 14.88
CA SER A 231 -2.15 -18.41 15.96
C SER A 231 -2.36 -17.46 17.15
N CYS A 232 -3.08 -16.35 17.00
CA CYS A 232 -3.45 -15.50 18.13
C CYS A 232 -4.35 -16.23 19.13
N ARG A 233 -5.12 -17.26 18.70
CA ARG A 233 -5.95 -18.08 19.60
C ARG A 233 -5.14 -18.89 20.61
N ASP A 234 -3.87 -19.16 20.32
CA ASP A 234 -2.98 -19.93 21.20
C ASP A 234 -2.38 -19.08 22.34
N ALA A 235 -2.58 -17.75 22.30
CA ALA A 235 -2.07 -16.84 23.33
C ALA A 235 -3.02 -16.72 24.53
N ASP A 236 -2.47 -16.40 25.70
CA ASP A 236 -3.24 -16.14 26.93
C ASP A 236 -4.28 -15.01 26.78
N ASP A 237 -4.07 -14.11 25.82
CA ASP A 237 -5.06 -13.11 25.41
C ASP A 237 -4.98 -12.92 23.88
N PRO A 238 -5.94 -13.50 23.13
CA PRO A 238 -5.96 -13.43 21.68
C PRO A 238 -6.06 -12.01 21.11
N TYR A 239 -6.71 -11.08 21.81
CA TYR A 239 -6.90 -9.72 21.31
C TYR A 239 -5.65 -8.86 21.56
N LEU A 240 -4.94 -9.07 22.66
CA LEU A 240 -3.61 -8.49 22.84
C LEU A 240 -2.61 -9.05 21.82
N ALA A 241 -2.71 -10.34 21.48
CA ALA A 241 -1.90 -10.94 20.41
C ALA A 241 -2.22 -10.33 19.04
N LEU A 242 -3.50 -10.06 18.74
CA LEU A 242 -3.92 -9.32 17.53
C LEU A 242 -3.30 -7.91 17.48
N LEU A 243 -3.36 -7.15 18.59
CA LEU A 243 -2.73 -5.83 18.66
C LEU A 243 -1.22 -5.92 18.43
N ALA A 244 -0.55 -6.92 19.02
CA ALA A 244 0.89 -7.12 18.85
C ALA A 244 1.26 -7.39 17.39
N GLU A 245 0.50 -8.24 16.70
CA GLU A 245 0.74 -8.56 15.30
C GLU A 245 0.47 -7.36 14.37
N ALA A 246 -0.64 -6.64 14.59
CA ALA A 246 -0.94 -5.42 13.84
C ALA A 246 0.14 -4.34 14.03
N THR A 247 0.64 -4.17 15.26
CA THR A 247 1.71 -3.23 15.60
C THR A 247 3.02 -3.61 14.93
N ARG A 248 3.42 -4.89 15.00
CA ARG A 248 4.64 -5.43 14.37
C ARG A 248 4.62 -5.22 12.86
N ARG A 249 3.55 -5.64 12.18
CA ARG A 249 3.41 -5.49 10.72
C ARG A 249 3.40 -4.04 10.28
N THR A 250 2.73 -3.17 11.04
CA THR A 250 2.71 -1.73 10.75
C THR A 250 4.11 -1.10 10.87
N ALA A 251 4.88 -1.48 11.90
CA ALA A 251 6.25 -1.01 12.07
C ALA A 251 7.15 -1.46 10.90
N GLU A 252 7.06 -2.73 10.49
CA GLU A 252 7.81 -3.28 9.35
C GLU A 252 7.42 -2.64 8.02
N LEU A 253 6.13 -2.41 7.80
CA LEU A 253 5.61 -1.75 6.59
C LEU A 253 6.18 -0.34 6.45
N VAL A 254 6.12 0.45 7.53
CA VAL A 254 6.58 1.84 7.49
C VAL A 254 8.10 1.92 7.41
N ALA A 255 8.85 0.97 7.99
CA ALA A 255 10.28 0.85 7.76
C ALA A 255 10.61 0.66 6.26
N GLN A 256 9.83 -0.17 5.55
CA GLN A 256 9.98 -0.33 4.10
C GLN A 256 9.63 0.94 3.33
N TRP A 257 8.57 1.66 3.72
CA TRP A 257 8.24 2.97 3.13
C TRP A 257 9.39 3.96 3.27
N GLN A 258 10.00 4.05 4.45
CA GLN A 258 11.19 4.90 4.66
C GLN A 258 12.36 4.42 3.77
N ALA A 259 12.62 3.11 3.70
CA ALA A 259 13.74 2.59 2.92
C ALA A 259 13.66 2.89 1.41
N VAL A 260 12.45 3.00 0.84
CA VAL A 260 12.25 3.31 -0.59
C VAL A 260 11.84 4.77 -0.86
N GLY A 261 11.78 5.63 0.17
CA GLY A 261 11.38 7.02 0.00
C GLY A 261 9.91 7.18 -0.37
N PHE A 262 9.02 6.30 0.07
CA PHE A 262 7.58 6.40 -0.18
C PHE A 262 6.90 7.28 0.86
N CYS A 263 6.08 8.23 0.39
CA CYS A 263 5.22 9.09 1.18
C CYS A 263 3.75 8.77 0.88
N HIS A 264 2.99 8.32 1.87
CA HIS A 264 1.58 7.96 1.72
C HIS A 264 0.65 9.18 1.62
N GLY A 265 0.94 10.23 2.41
CA GLY A 265 0.21 11.51 2.39
C GLY A 265 -1.13 11.57 3.14
N VAL A 266 -1.74 10.43 3.49
CA VAL A 266 -3.03 10.38 4.23
C VAL A 266 -3.09 9.18 5.17
N MET A 267 -2.24 9.17 6.19
CA MET A 267 -2.18 8.08 7.19
C MET A 267 -3.23 8.27 8.29
N ASN A 268 -4.49 8.49 7.91
CA ASN A 268 -5.62 8.44 8.84
C ASN A 268 -5.80 7.00 9.35
N THR A 269 -6.46 6.80 10.49
CA THR A 269 -6.68 5.42 10.99
C THR A 269 -7.64 4.61 10.11
N ASP A 270 -8.50 5.27 9.33
CA ASP A 270 -9.29 4.64 8.26
C ASP A 270 -8.48 4.31 7.00
N ASN A 271 -7.17 4.59 6.95
CA ASN A 271 -6.26 4.13 5.88
C ASN A 271 -5.15 3.22 6.42
N MET A 272 -5.32 2.68 7.63
CA MET A 272 -4.41 1.68 8.19
C MET A 272 -5.07 0.30 8.10
N SER A 273 -4.49 -0.58 7.29
CA SER A 273 -4.96 -1.97 7.19
C SER A 273 -4.65 -2.74 8.47
N ILE A 274 -5.57 -3.60 8.91
CA ILE A 274 -5.32 -4.55 10.01
C ILE A 274 -4.28 -5.62 9.64
N LEU A 275 -4.01 -5.79 8.34
CA LEU A 275 -3.06 -6.76 7.79
C LEU A 275 -1.65 -6.19 7.56
N GLY A 276 -1.44 -4.90 7.86
CA GLY A 276 -0.16 -4.23 7.64
C GLY A 276 0.23 -4.16 6.17
N VAL A 277 -0.74 -3.90 5.29
CA VAL A 277 -0.52 -3.63 3.87
C VAL A 277 -0.76 -2.16 3.55
N THR A 278 -0.04 -1.63 2.56
CA THR A 278 -0.31 -0.30 1.98
C THR A 278 -1.69 -0.31 1.33
N ILE A 279 -2.51 0.70 1.64
CA ILE A 279 -3.92 0.75 1.22
C ILE A 279 -4.36 2.19 0.95
N ASP A 280 -5.25 2.39 -0.03
CA ASP A 280 -5.85 3.69 -0.37
C ASP A 280 -4.84 4.76 -0.83
N TYR A 281 -4.31 4.50 -2.03
CA TYR A 281 -3.45 5.42 -2.77
C TYR A 281 -4.20 6.68 -3.21
N GLY A 282 -3.98 7.77 -2.50
CA GLY A 282 -4.46 9.11 -2.86
C GLY A 282 -3.29 10.02 -3.31
N PRO A 283 -2.92 11.02 -2.49
CA PRO A 283 -1.85 11.96 -2.78
C PRO A 283 -0.49 11.41 -2.35
N PHE A 284 -0.17 10.18 -2.74
CA PHE A 284 1.13 9.59 -2.44
C PHE A 284 2.22 10.21 -3.33
N GLY A 285 3.48 10.00 -2.94
CA GLY A 285 4.63 10.27 -3.80
C GLY A 285 5.83 9.43 -3.40
N PHE A 286 6.65 9.05 -4.37
CA PHE A 286 8.02 8.63 -4.11
C PHE A 286 8.91 9.89 -4.11
N LEU A 287 9.86 9.97 -3.20
CA LEU A 287 10.84 11.05 -3.17
C LEU A 287 11.66 11.03 -4.45
N ASP A 288 11.64 12.14 -5.17
CA ASP A 288 12.63 12.44 -6.19
C ASP A 288 13.90 12.93 -5.47
N ALA A 289 14.07 14.25 -5.31
CA ALA A 289 15.05 14.82 -4.39
C ALA A 289 14.71 14.46 -2.93
N PHE A 290 15.72 14.08 -2.14
CA PHE A 290 15.52 13.84 -0.72
C PHE A 290 15.23 15.16 0.00
N ASP A 291 14.10 15.18 0.69
CA ASP A 291 13.71 16.19 1.67
C ASP A 291 13.03 15.45 2.82
N ALA A 292 13.66 15.43 4.00
CA ALA A 292 13.12 14.73 5.15
C ALA A 292 11.74 15.28 5.59
N LYS A 293 11.44 16.54 5.26
CA LYS A 293 10.19 17.24 5.58
C LYS A 293 9.19 17.22 4.42
N HIS A 294 9.48 16.51 3.33
CA HIS A 294 8.62 16.49 2.15
C HIS A 294 7.17 16.13 2.49
N ILE A 295 6.24 16.94 1.97
CA ILE A 295 4.79 16.77 2.11
C ILE A 295 4.22 16.50 0.72
N CYS A 296 3.81 15.26 0.46
CA CYS A 296 3.22 14.87 -0.82
C CYS A 296 1.75 15.27 -0.98
N ASN A 297 1.06 15.56 0.13
CA ASN A 297 -0.34 15.95 0.13
C ASN A 297 -0.49 17.46 0.33
N HIS A 298 -0.90 18.17 -0.71
CA HIS A 298 -1.14 19.63 -0.66
C HIS A 298 -2.19 20.06 0.40
N SER A 299 -3.10 19.17 0.82
CA SER A 299 -4.06 19.43 1.90
C SER A 299 -3.44 19.31 3.31
N ASP A 300 -2.26 18.72 3.45
CA ASP A 300 -1.53 18.57 4.71
C ASP A 300 -0.65 19.80 5.00
N THR A 301 -1.29 20.94 5.24
CA THR A 301 -0.59 22.23 5.45
C THR A 301 0.31 22.28 6.69
N HIS A 302 0.18 21.31 7.60
CA HIS A 302 0.97 21.23 8.83
C HIS A 302 2.06 20.13 8.77
N GLY A 303 2.14 19.38 7.66
CA GLY A 303 3.10 18.29 7.50
C GLY A 303 2.91 17.14 8.50
N ARG A 304 1.66 16.86 8.89
CA ARG A 304 1.34 15.73 9.78
C ARG A 304 1.83 14.41 9.19
N TYR A 305 1.67 14.24 7.88
CA TYR A 305 2.01 13.05 7.11
C TYR A 305 3.26 13.24 6.24
N ALA A 306 4.12 14.21 6.59
CA ALA A 306 5.42 14.37 5.95
C ALA A 306 6.26 13.08 6.04
N TYR A 307 7.21 12.91 5.13
CA TYR A 307 8.05 11.71 5.03
C TYR A 307 8.62 11.23 6.39
N ARG A 308 9.30 12.12 7.12
CA ARG A 308 9.89 11.81 8.45
C ARG A 308 8.84 11.53 9.55
N MET A 309 7.60 11.96 9.36
CA MET A 309 6.55 11.84 10.36
C MET A 309 5.85 10.48 10.31
N GLN A 310 5.94 9.76 9.18
CA GLN A 310 5.23 8.50 8.98
C GLN A 310 5.45 7.47 10.10
N PRO A 311 6.68 7.23 10.61
CA PRO A 311 6.87 6.28 11.72
C PRO A 311 6.13 6.70 13.00
N ARG A 312 6.20 7.98 13.35
CA ARG A 312 5.53 8.52 14.53
C ARG A 312 4.00 8.46 14.39
N ILE A 313 3.47 8.77 13.22
CA ILE A 313 2.04 8.69 12.94
C ILE A 313 1.55 7.25 12.95
N ALA A 314 2.31 6.32 12.39
CA ALA A 314 1.96 4.90 12.41
C ALA A 314 1.89 4.36 13.84
N HIS A 315 2.83 4.74 14.70
CA HIS A 315 2.78 4.40 16.13
C HIS A 315 1.54 5.01 16.81
N TRP A 316 1.22 6.28 16.52
CA TRP A 316 -0.01 6.91 17.02
C TRP A 316 -1.28 6.21 16.54
N ASN A 317 -1.33 5.75 15.29
CA ASN A 317 -2.45 4.97 14.76
C ASN A 317 -2.58 3.60 15.46
N CYS A 318 -1.46 2.96 15.82
CA CYS A 318 -1.50 1.73 16.63
C CYS A 318 -2.06 1.99 18.04
N PHE A 319 -1.76 3.16 18.62
CA PHE A 319 -2.38 3.59 19.89
C PHE A 319 -3.90 3.79 19.76
N CYS A 320 -4.39 4.35 18.65
CA CYS A 320 -5.83 4.42 18.37
C CYS A 320 -6.48 3.03 18.25
N LEU A 321 -5.82 2.09 17.58
CA LEU A 321 -6.28 0.69 17.52
C LEU A 321 -6.32 0.04 18.91
N ALA A 322 -5.28 0.24 19.73
CA ALA A 322 -5.22 -0.29 21.08
C ALA A 322 -6.36 0.23 21.97
N GLN A 323 -6.68 1.53 21.87
CA GLN A 323 -7.84 2.10 22.56
C GLN A 323 -9.15 1.45 22.10
N ALA A 324 -9.33 1.25 20.79
CA ALA A 324 -10.53 0.63 20.26
C ALA A 324 -10.71 -0.83 20.73
N LEU A 325 -9.62 -1.57 20.91
CA LEU A 325 -9.62 -2.96 21.37
C LEU A 325 -9.66 -3.11 22.89
N LEU A 326 -9.45 -2.03 23.65
CA LEU A 326 -9.34 -2.06 25.12
C LEU A 326 -10.47 -2.82 25.83
N PRO A 327 -11.76 -2.71 25.42
CA PRO A 327 -12.84 -3.48 26.05
C PRO A 327 -12.71 -5.00 25.92
N LEU A 328 -11.91 -5.50 24.97
CA LEU A 328 -11.73 -6.92 24.73
C LEU A 328 -10.57 -7.54 25.53
N PHE A 329 -9.61 -6.72 25.97
CA PHE A 329 -8.43 -7.22 26.67
C PHE A 329 -8.80 -7.78 28.05
N GLY A 330 -8.17 -8.91 28.38
CA GLY A 330 -8.38 -9.65 29.62
C GLY A 330 -9.66 -10.45 29.69
N LEU A 331 -10.55 -10.44 28.68
CA LEU A 331 -11.81 -11.20 28.70
C LEU A 331 -11.62 -12.73 28.85
N HIS A 332 -10.43 -13.22 28.50
CA HIS A 332 -10.06 -14.64 28.58
C HIS A 332 -9.23 -15.00 29.81
N ARG A 333 -9.05 -14.05 30.74
CA ARG A 333 -8.20 -14.21 31.92
C ARG A 333 -9.03 -14.02 33.19
N ASP A 334 -8.68 -14.76 34.24
CA ASP A 334 -9.25 -14.53 35.56
C ASP A 334 -8.78 -13.17 36.10
N ALA A 335 -9.74 -12.33 36.50
CA ALA A 335 -9.49 -11.07 37.16
C ALA A 335 -10.35 -10.97 38.44
N PRO A 336 -9.84 -10.41 39.54
CA PRO A 336 -10.59 -10.30 40.79
C PRO A 336 -11.89 -9.48 40.66
N ASN A 337 -11.88 -8.47 39.77
CA ASN A 337 -13.01 -7.62 39.42
C ASN A 337 -12.75 -6.89 38.08
N GLU A 338 -13.74 -6.14 37.61
CA GLU A 338 -13.69 -5.38 36.36
C GLU A 338 -12.60 -4.29 36.37
N ASP A 339 -12.45 -3.56 37.48
CA ASP A 339 -11.49 -2.45 37.59
C ASP A 339 -10.05 -2.97 37.48
N ALA A 340 -9.73 -4.07 38.18
CA ALA A 340 -8.42 -4.72 38.09
C ALA A 340 -8.13 -5.26 36.69
N ARG A 341 -9.15 -5.74 35.97
CA ARG A 341 -8.99 -6.14 34.57
C ARG A 341 -8.69 -4.93 33.68
N ALA A 342 -9.42 -3.83 33.86
CA ALA A 342 -9.26 -2.62 33.07
C ALA A 342 -7.88 -1.96 33.29
N GLU A 343 -7.41 -1.86 34.53
CA GLU A 343 -6.07 -1.35 34.85
C GLU A 343 -4.99 -2.20 34.16
N ARG A 344 -5.07 -3.52 34.30
CA ARG A 344 -4.13 -4.44 33.66
C ARG A 344 -4.20 -4.41 32.13
N ALA A 345 -5.39 -4.28 31.56
CA ALA A 345 -5.58 -4.16 30.12
C ALA A 345 -4.85 -2.94 29.54
N VAL A 346 -4.87 -1.80 30.26
CA VAL A 346 -4.12 -0.59 29.86
C VAL A 346 -2.62 -0.82 29.95
N GLU A 347 -2.13 -1.43 31.03
CA GLU A 347 -0.71 -1.75 31.21
C GLU A 347 -0.20 -2.70 30.11
N ASP A 348 -0.93 -3.79 29.85
CA ASP A 348 -0.58 -4.78 28.83
C ASP A 348 -0.61 -4.14 27.42
N ALA A 349 -1.59 -3.30 27.12
CA ALA A 349 -1.67 -2.57 25.85
C ALA A 349 -0.47 -1.61 25.67
N HIS A 350 -0.10 -0.85 26.71
CA HIS A 350 1.10 -0.01 26.67
C HIS A 350 2.38 -0.82 26.48
N ALA A 351 2.49 -1.99 27.11
CA ALA A 351 3.64 -2.87 26.94
C ALA A 351 3.75 -3.38 25.49
N VAL A 352 2.63 -3.68 24.82
CA VAL A 352 2.61 -4.06 23.40
C VAL A 352 3.02 -2.87 22.51
N LEU A 353 2.45 -1.69 22.72
CA LEU A 353 2.76 -0.49 21.94
C LEU A 353 4.22 -0.06 22.10
N GLY A 354 4.78 -0.22 23.31
CA GLY A 354 6.19 0.04 23.61
C GLY A 354 7.17 -0.76 22.75
N ARG A 355 6.73 -1.86 22.11
CA ARG A 355 7.54 -2.66 21.19
C ARG A 355 7.62 -2.08 19.78
N PHE A 356 6.81 -1.08 19.42
CA PHE A 356 6.85 -0.49 18.07
C PHE A 356 8.27 -0.03 17.68
N PRO A 357 9.01 0.74 18.49
CA PRO A 357 10.39 1.14 18.17
C PRO A 357 11.35 -0.05 18.04
N GLU A 358 11.13 -1.12 18.84
CA GLU A 358 11.93 -2.36 18.80
C GLU A 358 11.73 -3.16 17.51
N GLN A 359 10.60 -2.95 16.81
CA GLN A 359 10.34 -3.55 15.50
C GLN A 359 10.79 -2.61 14.37
N PHE A 360 10.42 -1.32 14.45
CA PHE A 360 10.69 -0.33 13.40
C PHE A 360 12.19 -0.07 13.22
N GLY A 361 12.93 0.20 14.31
CA GLY A 361 14.35 0.57 14.25
C GLY A 361 15.20 -0.50 13.57
N PRO A 362 15.20 -1.75 14.10
CA PRO A 362 15.95 -2.85 13.48
C PRO A 362 15.52 -3.16 12.05
N ALA A 363 14.22 -3.01 11.71
CA ALA A 363 13.75 -3.20 10.34
C ALA A 363 14.32 -2.15 9.37
N LEU A 364 14.31 -0.87 9.77
CA LEU A 364 14.87 0.21 8.96
C LEU A 364 16.39 0.09 8.83
N GLU A 365 17.09 -0.19 9.93
CA GLU A 365 18.54 -0.38 9.93
C GLU A 365 18.96 -1.54 9.00
N ARG A 366 18.26 -2.67 9.07
CA ARG A 366 18.50 -3.80 8.16
C ARG A 366 18.30 -3.40 6.70
N ALA A 367 17.24 -2.65 6.40
CA ALA A 367 16.99 -2.16 5.05
C ALA A 367 18.11 -1.22 4.60
N MET A 368 18.52 -0.26 5.43
CA MET A 368 19.59 0.69 5.11
C MET A 368 20.94 -0.01 4.93
N ARG A 369 21.29 -1.01 5.75
CA ARG A 369 22.49 -1.83 5.57
C ARG A 369 22.49 -2.54 4.22
N ALA A 370 21.37 -3.15 3.84
CA ALA A 370 21.24 -3.79 2.53
C ALA A 370 21.41 -2.78 1.37
N LYS A 371 20.81 -1.58 1.49
CA LYS A 371 20.95 -0.49 0.51
C LYS A 371 22.38 0.05 0.41
N LEU A 372 23.15 -0.02 1.51
CA LEU A 372 24.57 0.34 1.57
C LEU A 372 25.50 -0.84 1.26
N GLY A 373 24.99 -2.03 0.96
CA GLY A 373 25.81 -3.20 0.66
C GLY A 373 26.63 -3.74 1.84
N LEU A 374 26.21 -3.44 3.07
CA LEU A 374 26.83 -3.93 4.32
C LEU A 374 26.20 -5.28 4.68
N GLU A 375 27.02 -6.33 4.77
CA GLU A 375 26.57 -7.68 5.14
C GLU A 375 26.69 -7.91 6.64
N LEU A 376 27.82 -7.49 7.22
CA LEU A 376 28.05 -7.58 8.65
C LEU A 376 27.35 -6.42 9.36
N GLU A 377 26.68 -6.71 10.46
CA GLU A 377 26.14 -5.67 11.34
C GLU A 377 27.25 -5.14 12.26
N ARG A 378 27.43 -3.81 12.28
CA ARG A 378 28.41 -3.13 13.13
C ARG A 378 27.81 -1.90 13.80
N ASP A 379 28.36 -1.60 14.97
CA ASP A 379 28.10 -0.32 15.64
C ASP A 379 28.51 0.82 14.71
N GLY A 380 27.64 1.83 14.58
CA GLY A 380 27.86 2.99 13.71
C GLY A 380 27.25 2.89 12.31
N ASP A 381 26.75 1.73 11.88
CA ASP A 381 26.09 1.59 10.56
C ASP A 381 24.89 2.54 10.41
N ALA A 382 24.08 2.68 11.47
CA ALA A 382 22.97 3.62 11.50
C ALA A 382 23.44 5.09 11.39
N ALA A 383 24.55 5.44 12.05
CA ALA A 383 25.12 6.79 11.98
C ALA A 383 25.65 7.10 10.57
N LEU A 384 26.27 6.11 9.90
CA LEU A 384 26.74 6.23 8.53
C LEU A 384 25.58 6.45 7.54
N ALA A 385 24.49 5.70 7.70
CA ALA A 385 23.27 5.88 6.91
C ALA A 385 22.64 7.26 7.15
N ASN A 386 22.55 7.71 8.40
CA ASN A 386 21.99 9.02 8.74
C ASN A 386 22.84 10.17 8.16
N GLN A 387 24.17 10.08 8.23
CA GLN A 387 25.06 11.08 7.62
C GLN A 387 24.86 11.17 6.10
N LEU A 388 24.61 10.05 5.41
CA LEU A 388 24.27 10.07 3.99
C LEU A 388 22.96 10.84 3.75
N LEU A 389 21.92 10.53 4.53
CA LEU A 389 20.63 11.21 4.41
C LEU A 389 20.75 12.72 4.70
N GLU A 390 21.57 13.13 5.68
CA GLU A 390 21.84 14.54 5.98
C GLU A 390 22.50 15.28 4.81
N ILE A 391 23.50 14.68 4.16
CA ILE A 391 24.15 15.30 2.99
C ILE A 391 23.25 15.29 1.75
N MET A 392 22.35 14.29 1.62
CA MET A 392 21.33 14.25 0.58
C MET A 392 20.31 15.37 0.78
N ASP A 393 19.85 15.61 2.02
CA ASP A 393 18.87 16.65 2.38
C ASP A 393 19.45 18.04 2.07
N ALA A 394 20.71 18.27 2.45
CA ALA A 394 21.41 19.52 2.19
C ALA A 394 21.68 19.79 0.70
N SER A 395 21.81 18.73 -0.11
CA SER A 395 22.08 18.83 -1.55
C SER A 395 20.85 18.68 -2.43
N HIS A 396 19.70 18.30 -1.86
CA HIS A 396 18.53 17.82 -2.60
C HIS A 396 18.87 16.71 -3.60
N ALA A 397 19.78 15.80 -3.21
CA ALA A 397 20.21 14.69 -4.06
C ALA A 397 19.04 13.70 -4.29
N ASP A 398 18.96 13.13 -5.50
CA ASP A 398 17.90 12.18 -5.85
C ASP A 398 18.00 10.92 -4.97
N PHE A 399 16.91 10.57 -4.29
CA PHE A 399 16.91 9.49 -3.30
C PHE A 399 17.21 8.15 -3.93
N THR A 400 16.48 7.80 -5.00
CA THR A 400 16.57 6.50 -5.65
C THR A 400 17.93 6.32 -6.34
N LEU A 401 18.33 7.33 -7.13
CA LEU A 401 19.58 7.29 -7.88
C LEU A 401 20.82 7.34 -7.00
N THR A 402 20.78 8.05 -5.86
CA THR A 402 21.90 8.03 -4.90
C THR A 402 22.20 6.60 -4.50
N PHE A 403 21.22 5.87 -3.97
CA PHE A 403 21.42 4.48 -3.55
C PHE A 403 21.76 3.54 -4.72
N ARG A 404 21.14 3.73 -5.89
CA ARG A 404 21.48 2.92 -7.08
C ARG A 404 22.91 3.17 -7.56
N HIS A 405 23.39 4.39 -7.53
CA HIS A 405 24.75 4.73 -7.97
C HIS A 405 25.82 4.38 -6.93
N LEU A 406 25.48 4.31 -5.63
CA LEU A 406 26.40 3.83 -4.60
C LEU A 406 26.89 2.40 -4.84
N ALA A 407 26.16 1.57 -5.60
CA ALA A 407 26.61 0.25 -6.02
C ALA A 407 27.92 0.28 -6.84
N ARG A 408 28.24 1.42 -7.46
CA ARG A 408 29.45 1.63 -8.28
C ARG A 408 30.65 2.13 -7.49
N VAL A 409 30.45 2.62 -6.27
CA VAL A 409 31.55 3.09 -5.41
C VAL A 409 32.43 1.90 -5.06
N SER A 410 33.74 2.01 -5.34
CA SER A 410 34.71 0.97 -5.01
C SER A 410 35.14 1.06 -3.55
N LYS A 411 35.42 -0.08 -2.91
CA LYS A 411 36.04 -0.11 -1.58
C LYS A 411 37.52 0.29 -1.57
N HIS A 412 38.17 0.35 -2.74
CA HIS A 412 39.61 0.53 -2.88
C HIS A 412 40.02 1.92 -3.36
N ASP A 413 39.23 2.54 -4.23
CA ASP A 413 39.51 3.87 -4.76
C ASP A 413 38.23 4.65 -5.12
N ALA A 414 38.41 5.87 -5.63
CA ALA A 414 37.32 6.79 -5.98
C ALA A 414 36.93 6.78 -7.46
N ARG A 415 37.42 5.84 -8.28
CA ARG A 415 37.18 5.85 -9.74
C ARG A 415 35.71 5.68 -10.10
N GLY A 416 34.94 4.98 -9.26
CA GLY A 416 33.52 4.68 -9.46
C GLY A 416 32.55 5.73 -8.90
N ASP A 417 33.05 6.81 -8.30
CA ASP A 417 32.22 7.72 -7.48
C ASP A 417 31.37 8.67 -8.30
N ALA A 418 31.86 9.08 -9.48
CA ALA A 418 31.29 10.18 -10.25
C ALA A 418 29.75 10.10 -10.39
N PRO A 419 29.12 8.95 -10.73
CA PRO A 419 27.67 8.87 -10.84
C PRO A 419 26.91 9.22 -9.55
N ALA A 420 27.40 8.83 -8.37
CA ALA A 420 26.78 9.19 -7.10
C ALA A 420 27.19 10.61 -6.67
N ARG A 421 28.48 10.92 -6.77
CA ARG A 421 29.07 12.21 -6.37
C ARG A 421 28.46 13.40 -7.11
N ASP A 422 28.16 13.25 -8.39
CA ASP A 422 27.63 14.32 -9.23
C ASP A 422 26.16 14.66 -8.92
N LEU A 423 25.48 13.86 -8.09
CA LEU A 423 24.14 14.18 -7.55
C LEU A 423 24.18 15.20 -6.40
N PHE A 424 25.36 15.48 -5.83
CA PHE A 424 25.52 16.35 -4.67
C PHE A 424 26.01 17.75 -5.09
N ILE A 425 25.42 18.78 -4.50
CA ILE A 425 25.85 20.17 -4.66
C ILE A 425 27.18 20.36 -3.92
N ASP A 426 27.24 19.95 -2.64
CA ASP A 426 28.49 19.90 -1.87
C ASP A 426 29.18 18.54 -2.10
N ARG A 427 29.96 18.47 -3.17
CA ARG A 427 30.72 17.27 -3.53
C ARG A 427 31.78 16.92 -2.48
N ASP A 428 32.33 17.90 -1.77
CA ASP A 428 33.33 17.65 -0.73
C ASP A 428 32.69 16.98 0.49
N ALA A 429 31.43 17.30 0.82
CA ALA A 429 30.66 16.58 1.83
C ALA A 429 30.45 15.11 1.45
N PHE A 430 30.09 14.83 0.20
CA PHE A 430 30.03 13.46 -0.30
C PHE A 430 31.38 12.77 -0.21
N ASP A 431 32.48 13.41 -0.62
CA ASP A 431 33.82 12.82 -0.60
C ASP A 431 34.25 12.45 0.83
N ARG A 432 33.94 13.30 1.81
CA ARG A 432 34.17 12.99 3.24
C ARG A 432 33.37 11.76 3.69
N TRP A 433 32.07 11.72 3.37
CA TRP A 433 31.22 10.58 3.71
C TRP A 433 31.66 9.29 3.00
N ALA A 434 32.00 9.36 1.72
CA ALA A 434 32.44 8.22 0.91
C ALA A 434 33.72 7.59 1.47
N ASN A 435 34.63 8.39 2.04
CA ASN A 435 35.82 7.87 2.71
C ASN A 435 35.48 7.10 4.00
N LEU A 436 34.50 7.57 4.80
CA LEU A 436 34.01 6.82 5.96
C LEU A 436 33.31 5.53 5.53
N TYR A 437 32.50 5.59 4.48
CA TYR A 437 31.84 4.43 3.90
C TYR A 437 32.85 3.40 3.38
N ARG A 438 33.90 3.79 2.66
CA ARG A 438 34.97 2.87 2.24
C ARG A 438 35.73 2.25 3.41
N ALA A 439 36.03 3.03 4.44
CA ALA A 439 36.66 2.50 5.65
C ALA A 439 35.77 1.40 6.26
N ARG A 440 34.45 1.63 6.33
CA ARG A 440 33.49 0.63 6.78
C ARG A 440 33.37 -0.59 5.85
N LEU A 441 33.45 -0.39 4.53
CA LEU A 441 33.48 -1.48 3.54
C LEU A 441 34.75 -2.33 3.64
N SER A 442 35.84 -1.83 4.21
CA SER A 442 37.07 -2.61 4.37
C SER A 442 36.93 -3.75 5.39
N ASP A 443 35.93 -3.67 6.27
CA ASP A 443 35.55 -4.74 7.20
C ASP A 443 34.71 -5.85 6.54
N GLU A 444 34.20 -5.61 5.33
CA GLU A 444 33.36 -6.56 4.59
C GLU A 444 34.21 -7.53 3.75
N ALA A 445 33.83 -8.81 3.78
CA ALA A 445 34.50 -9.84 2.98
C ALA A 445 34.16 -9.74 1.48
N ARG A 446 32.97 -9.23 1.14
CA ARG A 446 32.49 -9.15 -0.25
C ARG A 446 33.41 -8.28 -1.12
N ASP A 447 33.66 -8.73 -2.34
CA ASP A 447 34.27 -7.89 -3.36
C ASP A 447 33.26 -6.87 -3.92
N ASP A 448 33.76 -5.91 -4.70
CA ASP A 448 32.93 -4.83 -5.23
C ASP A 448 31.83 -5.34 -6.17
N ALA A 449 32.11 -6.36 -6.98
CA ALA A 449 31.14 -6.91 -7.93
C ALA A 449 29.98 -7.63 -7.24
N THR A 450 30.28 -8.45 -6.24
CA THR A 450 29.29 -9.17 -5.44
C THR A 450 28.48 -8.20 -4.58
N ARG A 451 29.13 -7.17 -4.01
CA ARG A 451 28.43 -6.10 -3.29
C ARG A 451 27.48 -5.34 -4.21
N ALA A 452 27.93 -4.92 -5.38
CA ALA A 452 27.10 -4.20 -6.35
C ALA A 452 25.86 -5.01 -6.72
N ALA A 453 26.00 -6.29 -7.05
CA ALA A 453 24.88 -7.17 -7.37
C ALA A 453 23.89 -7.35 -6.20
N ALA A 454 24.36 -7.31 -4.95
CA ALA A 454 23.49 -7.33 -3.77
C ALA A 454 22.77 -5.99 -3.56
N MET A 455 23.47 -4.88 -3.74
CA MET A 455 22.90 -3.53 -3.67
C MET A 455 21.86 -3.31 -4.76
N ASP A 456 22.09 -3.77 -5.98
CA ASP A 456 21.16 -3.63 -7.11
C ASP A 456 19.83 -4.37 -6.86
N ARG A 457 19.83 -5.43 -6.03
CA ARG A 457 18.61 -6.12 -5.59
C ARG A 457 17.88 -5.41 -4.44
N ALA A 458 18.55 -4.52 -3.71
CA ALA A 458 17.98 -3.75 -2.61
C ALA A 458 17.61 -2.31 -3.02
N ASN A 459 18.24 -1.80 -4.08
CA ASN A 459 18.10 -0.44 -4.58
C ASN A 459 17.43 -0.45 -5.94
N PRO A 460 16.13 -0.08 -6.02
CA PRO A 460 15.44 -0.04 -7.30
C PRO A 460 16.11 0.99 -8.22
N LYS A 461 16.16 0.68 -9.51
CA LYS A 461 16.49 1.62 -10.57
C LYS A 461 15.28 2.45 -10.98
N TYR A 462 14.08 1.86 -10.90
CA TYR A 462 12.83 2.48 -11.30
C TYR A 462 11.85 2.55 -10.13
N VAL A 463 11.30 3.74 -9.89
CA VAL A 463 10.18 3.98 -8.96
C VAL A 463 9.08 4.75 -9.69
N LEU A 464 7.84 4.70 -9.18
CA LEU A 464 6.72 5.43 -9.77
C LEU A 464 6.80 6.93 -9.41
N ARG A 465 7.73 7.64 -10.07
CA ARG A 465 7.87 9.09 -9.93
C ARG A 465 6.58 9.78 -10.39
N ASN A 466 6.21 10.88 -9.72
CA ASN A 466 4.95 11.58 -9.98
C ASN A 466 4.83 12.06 -11.43
N HIS A 467 5.91 12.53 -12.04
CA HIS A 467 5.91 13.00 -13.42
C HIS A 467 5.66 11.87 -14.44
N LEU A 468 6.14 10.65 -14.16
CA LEU A 468 5.91 9.48 -15.02
C LEU A 468 4.43 9.09 -15.00
N ALA A 469 3.83 9.05 -13.80
CA ALA A 469 2.40 8.82 -13.66
C ALA A 469 1.58 9.91 -14.37
N GLU A 470 1.95 11.18 -14.23
CA GLU A 470 1.29 12.30 -14.90
C GLU A 470 1.39 12.22 -16.43
N THR A 471 2.56 11.86 -16.99
CA THR A 471 2.73 11.64 -18.43
C THR A 471 1.78 10.54 -18.93
N ALA A 472 1.68 9.42 -18.20
CA ALA A 472 0.76 8.34 -18.54
C ALA A 472 -0.71 8.79 -18.48
N ILE A 473 -1.08 9.57 -17.47
CA ILE A 473 -2.44 10.10 -17.29
C ILE A 473 -2.83 11.06 -18.42
N ARG A 474 -1.93 11.97 -18.82
CA ARG A 474 -2.18 12.92 -19.92
C ARG A 474 -2.48 12.19 -21.22
N ARG A 475 -1.70 11.16 -21.56
CA ARG A 475 -1.97 10.33 -22.74
C ARG A 475 -3.27 9.52 -22.62
N ALA A 476 -3.57 9.01 -21.41
CA ALA A 476 -4.80 8.28 -21.17
C ALA A 476 -6.06 9.14 -21.35
N LYS A 477 -5.99 10.46 -21.07
CA LYS A 477 -7.08 11.41 -21.37
C LYS A 477 -7.36 11.50 -22.88
N GLU A 478 -6.35 11.26 -23.72
CA GLU A 478 -6.45 11.20 -25.19
C GLU A 478 -6.75 9.78 -25.71
N LYS A 479 -7.09 8.83 -24.82
CA LYS A 479 -7.34 7.41 -25.13
C LYS A 479 -6.10 6.62 -25.59
N ASP A 480 -4.90 7.15 -25.38
CA ASP A 480 -3.66 6.41 -25.53
C ASP A 480 -3.23 5.81 -24.18
N PHE A 481 -3.45 4.50 -24.02
CA PHE A 481 -3.08 3.76 -22.80
C PHE A 481 -1.69 3.11 -22.88
N SER A 482 -0.97 3.28 -23.99
CA SER A 482 0.33 2.60 -24.21
C SER A 482 1.38 2.97 -23.17
N GLU A 483 1.33 4.21 -22.64
CA GLU A 483 2.25 4.67 -21.61
C GLU A 483 1.96 4.05 -20.23
N ILE A 484 0.68 3.77 -19.91
CA ILE A 484 0.31 3.04 -18.69
C ILE A 484 0.85 1.61 -18.78
N GLU A 485 0.65 0.94 -19.92
CA GLU A 485 1.13 -0.43 -20.13
C GLU A 485 2.66 -0.51 -20.06
N ARG A 486 3.35 0.47 -20.67
CA ARG A 486 4.81 0.56 -20.63
C ARG A 486 5.32 0.81 -19.23
N LEU A 487 4.75 1.76 -18.50
CA LEU A 487 5.15 2.08 -17.13
C LEU A 487 4.91 0.90 -16.19
N ALA A 488 3.77 0.21 -16.31
CA ALA A 488 3.51 -1.03 -15.57
C ALA A 488 4.54 -2.13 -15.90
N ALA A 489 4.94 -2.27 -17.17
CA ALA A 489 5.95 -3.24 -17.59
C ALA A 489 7.35 -2.93 -17.01
N VAL A 490 7.74 -1.65 -16.95
CA VAL A 490 8.99 -1.19 -16.33
C VAL A 490 8.99 -1.48 -14.83
N LEU A 491 7.93 -1.08 -14.13
CA LEU A 491 7.80 -1.17 -12.67
C LEU A 491 7.64 -2.61 -12.16
N ARG A 492 7.39 -3.58 -13.05
CA ARG A 492 7.39 -5.00 -12.71
C ARG A 492 8.77 -5.56 -12.36
N ARG A 493 9.83 -4.94 -12.87
CA ARG A 493 11.22 -5.33 -12.60
C ARG A 493 12.03 -4.11 -12.14
N PRO A 494 11.65 -3.50 -11.00
CA PRO A 494 12.16 -2.19 -10.62
C PRO A 494 13.66 -2.21 -10.27
N PHE A 495 14.21 -3.38 -9.95
CA PHE A 495 15.62 -3.60 -9.59
C PHE A 495 16.52 -3.96 -10.78
N ASP A 496 15.93 -4.44 -11.88
CA ASP A 496 16.68 -4.96 -13.02
C ASP A 496 17.19 -3.81 -13.89
N GLU A 497 18.33 -4.05 -14.56
CA GLU A 497 18.74 -3.21 -15.68
C GLU A 497 17.81 -3.45 -16.88
N GLN A 498 17.24 -2.37 -17.42
CA GLN A 498 16.38 -2.41 -18.62
C GLN A 498 16.84 -1.29 -19.57
N PRO A 499 17.89 -1.51 -20.39
CA PRO A 499 18.50 -0.47 -21.23
C PRO A 499 17.51 0.23 -22.16
N GLU A 500 16.50 -0.49 -22.65
CA GLU A 500 15.41 0.05 -23.47
C GLU A 500 14.53 1.08 -22.74
N TYR A 501 14.60 1.12 -21.41
CA TYR A 501 13.82 1.99 -20.52
C TYR A 501 14.69 2.91 -19.65
N ASP A 502 15.95 3.15 -20.01
CA ASP A 502 16.85 4.01 -19.21
C ASP A 502 16.27 5.41 -18.92
N ALA A 503 15.47 5.96 -19.84
CA ALA A 503 14.79 7.24 -19.65
C ALA A 503 13.84 7.26 -18.43
N TYR A 504 13.27 6.13 -18.02
CA TYR A 504 12.38 6.03 -16.85
C TYR A 504 13.13 6.08 -15.52
N ALA A 505 14.46 5.90 -15.53
CA ALA A 505 15.30 6.06 -14.34
C ALA A 505 15.83 7.49 -14.18
N ALA A 506 15.66 8.35 -15.20
CA ALA A 506 16.23 9.69 -15.20
C ALA A 506 15.67 10.57 -14.07
N LEU A 507 16.41 11.64 -13.77
CA LEU A 507 15.93 12.71 -12.90
C LEU A 507 14.62 13.30 -13.45
N PRO A 508 13.72 13.78 -12.57
CA PRO A 508 12.51 14.45 -13.03
C PRO A 508 12.86 15.68 -13.87
N PRO A 509 12.07 15.98 -14.93
CA PRO A 509 12.24 17.21 -15.70
C PRO A 509 11.82 18.44 -14.89
N ASP A 510 12.32 19.63 -15.25
CA ASP A 510 12.10 20.87 -14.49
C ASP A 510 10.62 21.17 -14.16
N TRP A 511 9.71 20.90 -15.11
CA TRP A 511 8.26 21.13 -14.94
C TRP A 511 7.62 20.21 -13.89
N ALA A 512 8.25 19.09 -13.53
CA ALA A 512 7.72 18.16 -12.54
C ALA A 512 7.63 18.79 -11.15
N SER A 513 8.48 19.78 -10.85
CA SER A 513 8.47 20.51 -9.58
C SER A 513 7.17 21.29 -9.31
N ALA A 514 6.38 21.56 -10.36
CA ALA A 514 5.09 22.25 -10.27
C ALA A 514 3.88 21.29 -10.16
N LEU A 515 4.10 19.98 -10.06
CA LEU A 515 3.01 19.01 -9.96
C LEU A 515 2.40 18.99 -8.56
N GLU A 516 1.11 19.30 -8.49
CA GLU A 516 0.30 19.11 -7.29
C GLU A 516 -0.45 17.79 -7.37
N VAL A 517 -0.19 16.88 -6.44
CA VAL A 517 -0.97 15.65 -6.31
C VAL A 517 -2.07 15.88 -5.26
N SER A 518 -3.31 15.79 -5.71
CA SER A 518 -4.46 16.00 -4.84
C SER A 518 -5.22 14.72 -4.49
N CYS A 519 -5.77 14.71 -3.27
CA CYS A 519 -6.86 13.83 -2.88
C CYS A 519 -8.16 14.11 -3.63
N SER A 520 -8.27 15.19 -4.42
CA SER A 520 -9.53 15.52 -5.08
C SER A 520 -9.87 14.37 -6.00
N SER A 521 -10.87 13.61 -5.58
CA SER A 521 -11.18 12.30 -6.08
C SER A 521 -12.67 12.15 -6.12
#